data_AF-A0A2M8NFG0-F1
#
_entry.id   AF-A0A2M8NFG0-F1
#
_cell.length_a   1.000
_cell.length_b   1.000
_cell.length_c   1.000
_cell.angle_alpha   90.00
_cell.angle_beta   90.00
_cell.angle_gamma   90.00
#
_symmetry.space_group_name_H-M   'P 1'
#
loop_
_entity.id
_entity.type
_entity.pdbx_description
1 polymer ?
#
loop_
_entity_poly.entity_id
_entity_poly.type
_entity_poly.pdbx_seq_one_letter_code
_entity_poly.pdbx_strand_id
1 'polypeptide(L)'
;QWWYARVGSDSANAPWLDEALATYSEYIYYEEFHPDLRDWWWSFRVDRFAPPDYQPAGSVGSSVYRFGTIREYINAVYLRGARMLHALRTELGTDAFFALLRRYADAGADRVVDADIFWGLLTPEQHVRIARIRDRYFGGQ
;
A
#
# COMPACT_ATOMS: atom_id res chain seq x y z
N GLN A 1 -16.93 2.40 -4.61
CA GLN A 1 -15.67 2.47 -3.83
C GLN A 1 -15.46 1.08 -3.24
N TRP A 2 -14.30 0.44 -3.45
CA TRP A 2 -14.05 -0.93 -2.94
C TRP A 2 -13.31 -0.88 -1.59
N TRP A 3 -12.22 -0.11 -1.52
CA TRP A 3 -11.51 0.23 -0.30
C TRP A 3 -12.39 1.13 0.58
N TYR A 4 -12.38 0.95 1.90
CA TYR A 4 -13.27 1.58 2.88
C TYR A 4 -14.79 1.27 2.79
N ALA A 5 -15.35 1.07 1.59
CA ALA A 5 -16.81 0.88 1.41
C ALA A 5 -17.27 -0.58 1.30
N ARG A 6 -16.41 -1.50 0.83
CA ARG A 6 -16.70 -2.95 0.78
C ARG A 6 -15.79 -3.76 1.70
N VAL A 7 -14.60 -3.25 1.98
CA VAL A 7 -13.67 -3.76 2.99
C VAL A 7 -13.58 -2.71 4.09
N GLY A 8 -14.02 -3.05 5.31
CA GLY A 8 -13.69 -2.23 6.47
C GLY A 8 -12.24 -2.50 6.84
N SER A 9 -11.37 -1.49 6.85
CA SER A 9 -10.05 -1.63 7.44
C SER A 9 -10.08 -1.06 8.86
N ASP A 10 -9.24 -1.57 9.76
CA ASP A 10 -8.92 -0.86 11.01
C ASP A 10 -8.05 0.35 10.66
N SER A 11 -8.69 1.41 10.16
CA SER A 11 -8.04 2.62 9.68
C SER A 11 -7.27 3.35 10.78
N ALA A 12 -7.52 3.05 12.06
CA ALA A 12 -6.78 3.62 13.17
C ALA A 12 -5.40 2.95 13.36
N ASN A 13 -5.30 1.63 13.16
CA ASN A 13 -4.08 0.85 13.42
C ASN A 13 -3.32 0.44 12.16
N ALA A 14 -4.00 0.27 11.02
CA ALA A 14 -3.39 -0.09 9.74
C ALA A 14 -3.88 0.79 8.58
N PRO A 15 -3.74 2.13 8.68
CA PRO A 15 -4.31 3.06 7.71
C PRO A 15 -3.85 2.83 6.27
N TRP A 16 -2.65 2.26 6.06
CA TRP A 16 -2.12 2.00 4.72
C TRP A 16 -3.01 1.09 3.87
N LEU A 17 -3.82 0.21 4.48
CA LEU A 17 -4.72 -0.66 3.74
C LEU A 17 -5.80 0.14 2.99
N ASP A 18 -6.30 1.23 3.55
CA ASP A 18 -7.22 2.11 2.81
C ASP A 18 -6.43 3.07 1.93
N GLU A 19 -5.48 3.78 2.54
CA GLU A 19 -4.88 4.97 1.94
C GLU A 19 -3.89 4.65 0.82
N ALA A 20 -3.07 3.61 1.02
CA ALA A 20 -2.13 3.19 0.01
C ALA A 20 -2.82 2.43 -1.12
N LEU A 21 -3.83 1.59 -0.83
CA LEU A 21 -4.58 0.88 -1.88
C LEU A 21 -5.38 1.85 -2.74
N ALA A 22 -6.02 2.87 -2.14
CA ALA A 22 -6.65 3.94 -2.90
C ALA A 22 -5.64 4.68 -3.78
N THR A 23 -4.53 5.14 -3.21
CA THR A 23 -3.46 5.83 -3.95
C THR A 23 -2.90 4.98 -5.09
N TYR A 24 -2.68 3.68 -4.87
CA TYR A 24 -2.15 2.79 -5.90
C TYR A 24 -3.20 2.42 -6.95
N SER A 25 -4.49 2.47 -6.61
CA SER A 25 -5.58 2.32 -7.58
C SER A 25 -5.63 3.49 -8.55
N GLU A 26 -5.28 4.72 -8.11
CA GLU A 26 -5.09 5.86 -9.03
C GLU A 26 -3.98 5.56 -10.04
N TYR A 27 -2.83 5.04 -9.60
CA TYR A 27 -1.74 4.66 -10.50
C TYR A 27 -2.18 3.61 -11.54
N ILE A 28 -2.89 2.57 -11.10
CA ILE A 28 -3.42 1.53 -11.99
C ILE A 28 -4.42 2.11 -13.00
N TYR A 29 -5.26 3.06 -12.58
CA TYR A 29 -6.18 3.75 -13.48
C TYR A 29 -5.43 4.52 -14.58
N TYR A 30 -4.38 5.26 -14.23
CA TYR A 30 -3.55 5.92 -15.24
C TYR A 30 -2.81 4.91 -16.13
N GLU A 31 -2.28 3.83 -15.56
CA GLU A 31 -1.63 2.77 -16.33
C GLU A 31 -2.56 2.17 -17.40
N GLU A 32 -3.83 1.95 -17.07
CA GLU A 32 -4.81 1.32 -17.96
C GLU A 32 -5.41 2.30 -18.98
N PHE A 33 -5.83 3.50 -18.53
CA PHE A 33 -6.65 4.39 -19.35
C PHE A 33 -5.91 5.60 -19.91
N HIS A 34 -4.78 5.98 -19.30
CA HIS A 34 -3.99 7.17 -19.65
C HIS A 34 -2.48 6.90 -19.54
N PRO A 35 -1.94 5.89 -20.26
CA PRO A 35 -0.58 5.40 -20.05
C PRO A 35 0.49 6.47 -20.32
N ASP A 36 0.19 7.46 -21.15
CA ASP A 36 1.02 8.64 -21.43
C ASP A 36 1.19 9.56 -20.21
N LEU A 37 0.23 9.53 -19.28
CA LEU A 37 0.25 10.32 -18.04
C LEU A 37 0.73 9.52 -16.82
N ARG A 38 0.87 8.20 -16.92
CA ARG A 38 1.23 7.31 -15.81
C ARG A 38 2.52 7.75 -15.10
N ASP A 39 3.58 7.96 -15.88
CA ASP A 39 4.91 8.30 -15.32
C ASP A 39 4.93 9.71 -14.75
N TRP A 40 4.22 10.65 -15.40
CA TRP A 40 4.02 12.00 -14.88
C TRP A 40 3.27 11.97 -13.55
N TRP A 41 2.18 11.22 -13.46
CA TRP A 41 1.39 11.11 -12.23
C TRP A 41 2.25 10.55 -11.09
N TRP A 42 3.04 9.50 -11.36
CA TRP A 42 3.92 8.91 -10.36
C TRP A 42 4.96 9.92 -9.87
N SER A 43 5.61 10.63 -10.80
CA SER A 43 6.59 11.66 -10.47
C SER A 43 5.99 12.78 -9.62
N PHE A 44 4.84 13.30 -10.05
CA PHE A 44 4.16 14.42 -9.41
C PHE A 44 3.58 14.06 -8.04
N ARG A 45 2.96 12.88 -7.92
CA ARG A 45 2.22 12.48 -6.74
C ARG A 45 3.08 11.75 -5.71
N VAL A 46 3.96 10.87 -6.16
CA VAL A 46 4.76 9.98 -5.29
C VAL A 46 6.18 10.50 -5.15
N ASP A 47 6.96 10.56 -6.23
CA ASP A 47 8.40 10.87 -6.13
C ASP A 47 8.69 12.27 -5.61
N ARG A 48 7.83 13.25 -5.91
CA ARG A 48 7.96 14.63 -5.41
C ARG A 48 7.99 14.72 -3.88
N PHE A 49 7.30 13.83 -3.18
CA PHE A 49 7.08 13.93 -1.73
C PHE A 49 7.61 12.73 -0.94
N ALA A 50 7.79 11.59 -1.61
CA ALA A 50 8.36 10.37 -1.06
C ALA A 50 9.32 9.73 -2.09
N PRO A 51 10.43 10.40 -2.45
CA PRO A 51 11.43 9.84 -3.35
C PRO A 51 12.03 8.54 -2.80
N PRO A 52 12.75 7.73 -3.63
CA PRO A 52 13.30 6.44 -3.21
C PRO A 52 14.15 6.46 -1.92
N ASP A 53 14.83 7.56 -1.65
CA ASP A 53 15.73 7.80 -0.51
C ASP A 53 15.05 8.54 0.65
N TYR A 54 13.74 8.77 0.57
CA TYR A 54 12.97 9.44 1.61
C TYR A 54 13.02 8.67 2.95
N GLN A 55 13.39 9.38 4.01
CA GLN A 55 13.42 8.89 5.38
C GLN A 55 12.17 9.40 6.14
N PRO A 56 11.16 8.56 6.37
CA PRO A 56 9.93 8.99 7.00
C PRO A 56 10.04 9.03 8.53
N ALA A 57 9.19 9.83 9.17
CA ALA A 57 9.00 9.81 10.63
C ALA A 57 8.31 8.53 11.15
N GLY A 58 7.87 7.63 10.25
CA GLY A 58 7.20 6.39 10.58
C GLY A 58 7.24 5.34 9.47
N SER A 59 6.99 4.10 9.83
CA SER A 59 6.80 3.01 8.87
C SER A 59 5.43 3.14 8.16
N VAL A 60 5.25 2.42 7.05
CA VAL A 60 3.97 2.38 6.33
C VAL A 60 2.84 1.88 7.23
N GLY A 61 3.13 0.93 8.13
CA GLY A 61 2.18 0.41 9.11
C GLY A 61 1.99 1.24 10.38
N SER A 62 2.50 2.48 10.42
CA SER A 62 2.34 3.32 11.60
C SER A 62 0.89 3.78 11.75
N SER A 63 0.39 3.79 12.99
CA SER A 63 -0.89 4.42 13.32
C SER A 63 -0.87 5.92 13.03
N VAL A 64 -2.04 6.47 12.73
CA VAL A 64 -2.26 7.91 12.50
C VAL A 64 -1.72 8.79 13.64
N TYR A 65 -1.69 8.27 14.87
CA TYR A 65 -1.23 9.00 16.06
C TYR A 65 0.29 9.20 16.13
N ARG A 66 1.08 8.56 15.26
CA ARG A 66 2.54 8.68 15.26
C ARG A 66 3.06 9.99 14.66
N PHE A 67 2.25 10.68 13.87
CA PHE A 67 2.70 11.78 13.02
C PHE A 67 2.39 13.14 13.63
N GLY A 68 3.33 14.08 13.54
CA GLY A 68 3.15 15.44 14.03
C GLY A 68 2.35 16.31 13.07
N THR A 69 2.32 15.95 11.79
CA THR A 69 1.56 16.66 10.76
C THR A 69 0.85 15.72 9.78
N ILE A 70 -0.22 16.23 9.15
CA ILE A 70 -0.92 15.55 8.06
C ILE A 70 0.00 15.20 6.88
N ARG A 71 1.01 16.04 6.60
CA ARG A 71 1.95 15.82 5.50
C ARG A 71 2.87 14.64 5.77
N GLU A 72 3.39 14.52 6.99
CA GLU A 72 4.21 13.38 7.40
C GLU A 72 3.42 12.08 7.30
N TYR A 73 2.16 12.09 7.77
CA TYR A 73 1.24 10.97 7.62
C TYR A 73 1.02 10.58 6.15
N ILE A 74 0.67 11.55 5.29
CA ILE A 74 0.46 11.30 3.86
C ILE A 74 1.71 10.70 3.21
N ASN A 75 2.88 11.30 3.44
CA ASN A 75 4.12 10.84 2.82
C ASN A 75 4.49 9.42 3.29
N ALA A 76 4.33 9.12 4.58
CA ALA A 76 4.73 7.84 5.17
C ALA A 76 3.73 6.71 4.88
N VAL A 77 2.43 6.98 4.89
CA VAL A 77 1.38 5.94 4.79
C VAL A 77 0.86 5.80 3.36
N TYR A 78 0.52 6.90 2.69
CA TYR A 78 -0.08 6.86 1.34
C TYR A 78 1.00 6.64 0.29
N LEU A 79 2.02 7.52 0.26
CA LEU A 79 2.94 7.60 -0.86
C LEU A 79 4.02 6.52 -0.78
N ARG A 80 4.65 6.34 0.39
CA ARG A 80 5.53 5.17 0.61
C ARG A 80 4.73 3.86 0.55
N GLY A 81 3.46 3.85 0.98
CA GLY A 81 2.60 2.68 0.84
C GLY A 81 2.32 2.32 -0.63
N ALA A 82 2.05 3.30 -1.49
CA ALA A 82 1.90 3.06 -2.93
C ALA A 82 3.20 2.50 -3.55
N ARG A 83 4.36 3.01 -3.12
CA ARG A 83 5.68 2.48 -3.52
C ARG A 83 5.89 1.04 -3.06
N MET A 84 5.45 0.72 -1.84
CA MET A 84 5.46 -0.65 -1.33
C MET A 84 4.57 -1.58 -2.16
N LEU A 85 3.33 -1.17 -2.44
CA LEU A 85 2.40 -1.95 -3.27
C LEU A 85 2.96 -2.19 -4.68
N HIS A 86 3.61 -1.17 -5.25
CA HIS A 86 4.31 -1.31 -6.52
C HIS A 86 5.46 -2.33 -6.44
N ALA A 87 6.29 -2.26 -5.40
CA ALA A 87 7.35 -3.23 -5.18
C ALA A 87 6.81 -4.66 -4.98
N LEU A 88 5.70 -4.82 -4.26
CA LEU A 88 5.02 -6.11 -4.10
C LEU A 88 4.50 -6.64 -5.43
N ARG A 89 3.88 -5.80 -6.27
CA ARG A 89 3.42 -6.20 -7.61
C ARG A 89 4.57 -6.66 -8.49
N THR A 90 5.67 -5.92 -8.50
CA THR A 90 6.87 -6.26 -9.27
C THR A 90 7.49 -7.57 -8.79
N GLU A 91 7.62 -7.76 -7.47
CA GLU A 91 8.23 -8.96 -6.91
C GLU A 91 7.33 -10.18 -7.07
N LEU A 92 6.02 -10.09 -6.81
CA LEU A 92 5.11 -11.23 -6.89
C LEU A 92 4.71 -11.58 -8.32
N GLY A 93 4.77 -10.60 -9.23
CA GLY A 93 4.15 -10.65 -10.55
C GLY A 93 2.71 -10.10 -10.51
N THR A 94 2.32 -9.46 -11.61
CA THR A 94 1.03 -8.75 -11.74
C THR A 94 -0.18 -9.64 -11.41
N ASP A 95 -0.26 -10.84 -11.98
CA ASP A 95 -1.42 -11.72 -11.79
C ASP A 95 -1.56 -12.18 -10.33
N ALA A 96 -0.45 -12.58 -9.72
CA ALA A 96 -0.42 -13.00 -8.31
C ALA A 96 -0.78 -11.84 -7.37
N PHE A 97 -0.32 -10.63 -7.68
CA PHE A 97 -0.65 -9.43 -6.91
C PHE A 97 -2.15 -9.09 -7.00
N PHE A 98 -2.74 -9.10 -8.19
CA PHE A 98 -4.17 -8.84 -8.32
C PHE A 98 -5.04 -9.97 -7.74
N ALA A 99 -4.59 -11.22 -7.81
CA ALA A 99 -5.24 -12.33 -7.13
C ALA A 99 -5.23 -12.16 -5.61
N LEU A 100 -4.12 -11.66 -5.04
CA LEU A 100 -4.04 -11.29 -3.62
C LEU A 100 -5.04 -10.18 -3.27
N LEU A 101 -5.10 -9.10 -4.05
CA LEU A 101 -6.05 -8.01 -3.80
C LEU A 101 -7.51 -8.47 -3.85
N ARG A 102 -7.85 -9.37 -4.78
CA ARG A 102 -9.19 -9.96 -4.85
C ARG A 102 -9.51 -10.80 -3.62
N ARG A 103 -8.60 -11.67 -3.20
CA ARG A 103 -8.76 -12.48 -1.98
C ARG A 103 -8.87 -11.63 -0.73
N TYR A 104 -8.10 -10.54 -0.66
CA TYR A 104 -8.19 -9.58 0.45
C TYR A 104 -9.55 -8.88 0.46
N ALA A 105 -10.04 -8.43 -0.70
CA ALA A 105 -11.37 -7.84 -0.83
C ALA A 105 -12.50 -8.79 -0.43
N ASP A 106 -12.39 -10.07 -0.80
CA ASP A 106 -13.37 -11.10 -0.44
C ASP A 106 -13.32 -11.44 1.06
N ALA A 107 -12.12 -11.52 1.65
CA ALA A 107 -11.93 -11.78 3.08
C ALA A 107 -12.48 -10.65 3.96
N GLY A 108 -12.38 -9.40 3.48
CA GLY A 108 -12.86 -8.20 4.16
C GLY A 108 -14.33 -7.85 3.91
N ALA A 109 -15.04 -8.61 3.06
CA ALA A 109 -16.45 -8.35 2.81
C ALA A 109 -17.27 -8.42 4.12
N ASP A 110 -18.07 -7.37 4.34
CA ASP A 110 -19.01 -7.21 5.46
C ASP A 110 -18.39 -7.25 6.87
N ARG A 111 -17.07 -7.03 7.00
CA ARG A 111 -16.38 -6.97 8.30
C ARG A 111 -15.18 -6.03 8.29
N VAL A 112 -14.69 -5.70 9.48
CA VAL A 112 -13.41 -5.01 9.64
C VAL A 112 -12.28 -6.04 9.67
N VAL A 113 -11.27 -5.87 8.83
CA VAL A 113 -10.07 -6.73 8.79
C VAL A 113 -8.81 -5.93 9.11
N ASP A 114 -7.89 -6.57 9.81
CA ASP A 114 -6.57 -6.03 10.11
C ASP A 114 -5.57 -6.30 8.97
N ALA A 115 -4.33 -5.82 9.16
CA ALA A 115 -3.25 -6.07 8.24
C ALA A 115 -2.80 -7.54 8.20
N ASP A 116 -3.07 -8.33 9.25
CA ASP A 116 -2.66 -9.72 9.32
C ASP A 116 -3.44 -10.57 8.32
N ILE A 117 -4.70 -10.22 8.04
CA ILE A 117 -5.46 -10.86 6.95
C ILE A 117 -4.75 -10.64 5.60
N PHE A 118 -4.30 -9.42 5.28
CA PHE A 118 -3.59 -9.15 4.02
C PHE A 118 -2.32 -10.01 3.91
N TRP A 119 -1.51 -10.05 4.97
CA TRP A 119 -0.27 -10.81 4.97
C TRP A 119 -0.51 -12.31 4.98
N GLY A 120 -1.49 -12.80 5.74
CA GLY A 120 -1.83 -14.21 5.88
C GLY A 120 -2.41 -14.86 4.61
N LEU A 121 -2.77 -14.07 3.61
CA LEU A 121 -3.18 -14.58 2.30
C LEU A 121 -2.01 -14.97 1.41
N LEU A 122 -0.78 -14.57 1.73
CA LEU A 122 0.42 -14.97 0.99
C LEU A 122 0.82 -16.41 1.30
N THR A 123 1.40 -17.09 0.31
CA THR A 123 2.03 -18.40 0.51
C THR A 123 3.37 -18.28 1.24
N PRO A 124 3.89 -19.36 1.85
CA PRO A 124 5.24 -19.35 2.45
C PRO A 124 6.33 -18.88 1.48
N GLU A 125 6.27 -19.31 0.22
CA GLU A 125 7.22 -18.92 -0.82
C GLU A 125 7.13 -17.43 -1.14
N GLN A 126 5.92 -16.89 -1.22
CA GLN A 126 5.71 -15.45 -1.43
C GLN A 126 6.21 -14.64 -0.23
N HIS A 127 6.02 -15.12 1.00
CA HIS A 127 6.57 -14.46 2.19
C HIS A 127 8.09 -14.34 2.13
N VAL A 128 8.79 -15.39 1.70
CA VAL A 128 10.26 -15.35 1.53
C VAL A 128 10.66 -14.30 0.50
N ARG A 129 9.98 -14.25 -0.65
CA ARG A 129 10.27 -13.30 -1.72
C ARG A 129 10.10 -11.85 -1.30
N ILE A 130 9.03 -11.54 -0.57
CA ILE A 130 8.73 -10.16 -0.15
C ILE A 130 9.39 -9.76 1.17
N ALA A 131 10.16 -10.63 1.83
CA ALA A 131 10.69 -10.38 3.18
C ALA A 131 11.48 -9.06 3.25
N ARG A 132 12.35 -8.79 2.27
CA ARG A 132 13.12 -7.54 2.19
C ARG A 132 12.23 -6.31 1.95
N ILE A 133 11.13 -6.47 1.22
CA ILE A 133 10.16 -5.40 0.99
C ILE A 133 9.45 -5.09 2.31
N ARG A 134 8.97 -6.12 3.02
CA ARG A 134 8.33 -5.95 4.34
C ARG A 134 9.26 -5.24 5.31
N ASP A 135 10.51 -5.69 5.43
CA ASP A 135 11.50 -5.07 6.31
C ASP A 135 11.77 -3.59 5.93
N ARG A 136 11.92 -3.26 4.65
CA ARG A 136 12.12 -1.87 4.21
C ARG A 136 10.96 -0.93 4.57
N TYR A 137 9.72 -1.40 4.48
CA TYR A 137 8.54 -0.54 4.64
C TYR A 137 7.91 -0.58 6.03
N PHE A 138 8.11 -1.68 6.77
CA PHE A 138 7.59 -1.89 8.13
C PHE A 138 8.67 -2.01 9.20
N GLY A 139 9.90 -2.38 8.85
CA GLY A 139 11.01 -2.54 9.79
C GLY A 139 11.56 -1.21 10.32
N GLY A 140 12.27 -1.29 11.45
CA GLY A 140 12.85 -0.13 12.14
C GLY A 140 11.92 0.54 13.16
N GLN A 141 11.03 -0.22 13.81
CA GLN A 141 10.29 0.24 14.99
C GLN A 141 11.12 0.10 16.27
#